data_AF-A0A2V7H779-F1
#
_entry.id   AF-A0A2V7H779-F1
#
_cell.length_a   1.000
_cell.length_b   1.000
_cell.length_c   1.000
_cell.angle_alpha   90.00
_cell.angle_beta   90.00
_cell.angle_gamma   90.00
#
_symmetry.space_group_name_H-M   'P 1'
#
loop_
_entity.id
_entity.type
_entity.pdbx_description
1 polymer ?
#
loop_
_entity_poly.entity_id
_entity_poly.type
_entity_poly.pdbx_seq_one_letter_code
_entity_poly.pdbx_strand_id
1 'polypeptide(L)'
;MNRRLLAAVGAVALVLGAIAGIKVIRAGTPADGTHYGHVFVIMMENTGYRSLIGNPNAPWINRAVATYGVATSYYGVAHPSQPNYIAATSGLTGDHSNADQTLDVPNIVDQLESRGKTWKAYMQSYALCGGNASATACGNELYVRKHNPFISYATVQRDPMRVAKIVDLHELEADLARGEVADYNWISPDQCHNMHGRGPASDPCSFSHASKLIAAGDAFLGSWVGKIMASRAWQGNPVIFITWDESDVSTTGSGGFPDTRGCCGASPGGGHVLTIVISRSNHTARRSPVAYNHYALLRTIQDGWQLGCLGATCDTVNVPMMNDLVGQ
;
A
#
# COMPACT_ATOMS: atom_id res chain seq x y z
N MET A 1 -14.72 -76.37 60.48
CA MET A 1 -16.18 -76.43 60.25
C MET A 1 -16.65 -75.04 59.80
N ASN A 2 -17.23 -74.98 58.60
CA ASN A 2 -18.13 -73.97 58.00
C ASN A 2 -17.78 -72.46 57.92
N ARG A 3 -17.41 -72.07 56.68
CA ARG A 3 -17.91 -70.99 55.81
C ARG A 3 -18.78 -69.86 56.42
N ARG A 4 -18.47 -68.62 56.01
CA ARG A 4 -19.31 -67.78 55.11
C ARG A 4 -18.56 -66.54 54.60
N LEU A 5 -18.67 -66.27 53.29
CA LEU A 5 -18.33 -65.02 52.61
C LEU A 5 -19.37 -63.93 52.93
N LEU A 6 -18.95 -62.66 52.91
CA LEU A 6 -19.74 -61.53 52.41
C LEU A 6 -18.83 -60.33 52.12
N ALA A 7 -19.20 -59.56 51.10
CA ALA A 7 -18.39 -58.61 50.37
C ALA A 7 -18.70 -57.14 50.71
N ALA A 8 -17.65 -56.32 50.61
CA ALA A 8 -17.56 -54.95 50.05
C ALA A 8 -18.29 -53.73 50.66
N VAL A 9 -17.65 -52.58 50.36
CA VAL A 9 -18.05 -51.16 50.48
C VAL A 9 -17.78 -50.54 51.87
N GLY A 10 -17.04 -49.44 52.07
CA GLY A 10 -16.37 -48.47 51.22
C GLY A 10 -16.27 -47.14 52.01
N ALA A 11 -15.10 -46.48 52.02
CA ALA A 11 -14.95 -45.02 52.24
C ALA A 11 -13.45 -44.65 52.14
N VAL A 12 -13.02 -44.18 50.97
CA VAL A 12 -11.75 -43.45 50.83
C VAL A 12 -12.11 -41.96 50.92
N ALA A 13 -11.66 -41.29 51.97
CA ALA A 13 -11.80 -39.86 52.12
C ALA A 13 -10.87 -39.14 51.11
N LEU A 14 -11.46 -38.38 50.18
CA LEU A 14 -10.72 -37.46 49.32
C LEU A 14 -10.29 -36.25 50.15
N VAL A 15 -8.98 -36.11 50.37
CA VAL A 15 -8.38 -34.83 50.80
C VAL A 15 -8.16 -34.00 49.54
N LEU A 16 -9.04 -33.03 49.29
CA LEU A 16 -8.84 -32.00 48.27
C LEU A 16 -7.81 -30.99 48.79
N GLY A 17 -6.53 -31.24 48.50
CA GLY A 17 -5.49 -30.24 48.64
C GLY A 17 -5.65 -29.17 47.57
N ALA A 18 -5.88 -27.93 47.97
CA ALA A 18 -5.88 -26.78 47.09
C ALA A 18 -4.46 -26.55 46.53
N ILE A 19 -4.22 -27.03 45.31
CA ILE A 19 -3.01 -26.67 44.56
C ILE A 19 -3.25 -25.26 44.02
N ALA A 20 -2.71 -24.26 44.71
CA ALA A 20 -2.60 -22.92 44.17
C ALA A 20 -1.80 -22.99 42.87
N GLY A 21 -2.47 -22.76 41.75
CA GLY A 21 -1.87 -22.80 40.42
C GLY A 21 -0.77 -21.73 40.32
N ILE A 22 0.49 -22.17 40.31
CA ILE A 22 1.59 -21.32 39.88
C ILE A 22 1.32 -21.01 38.40
N LYS A 23 0.89 -19.78 38.11
CA LYS A 23 0.95 -19.24 36.75
C LYS A 23 2.41 -19.18 36.38
N VAL A 24 2.87 -20.17 35.63
CA VAL A 24 4.11 -20.05 34.86
C VAL A 24 3.86 -18.92 33.88
N ILE A 25 4.35 -17.73 34.22
CA ILE A 25 4.45 -16.63 33.26
C ILE A 25 5.53 -17.11 32.28
N ARG A 26 5.10 -17.67 31.15
CA ARG A 26 5.99 -17.77 29.99
C ARG A 26 6.40 -16.33 29.71
N ALA A 27 7.70 -16.04 29.84
CA ALA A 27 8.27 -14.88 29.19
C ALA A 27 7.84 -14.98 27.72
N GLY A 28 7.07 -13.99 27.25
CA GLY A 28 6.74 -13.90 25.84
C GLY A 28 8.04 -13.96 25.05
N THR A 29 8.06 -14.78 24.00
CA THR A 29 9.04 -14.61 22.92
C THR A 29 9.10 -13.12 22.61
N PRO A 30 10.28 -12.49 22.45
CA PRO A 30 10.34 -11.13 21.96
C PRO A 30 9.42 -11.05 20.74
N ALA A 31 8.49 -10.10 20.72
CA ALA A 31 7.80 -9.79 19.49
C ALA A 31 8.91 -9.49 18.48
N ASP A 32 9.03 -10.31 17.46
CA ASP A 32 9.88 -10.08 16.30
C ASP A 32 9.39 -8.75 15.72
N GLY A 33 10.00 -7.63 16.15
CA GLY A 33 9.52 -6.26 15.94
C GLY A 33 9.57 -5.80 14.48
N THR A 34 9.74 -6.76 13.57
CA THR A 34 9.92 -6.62 12.13
C THR A 34 8.60 -6.76 11.36
N HIS A 35 7.51 -7.23 11.99
CA HIS A 35 6.26 -7.52 11.27
C HIS A 35 5.25 -6.37 11.28
N TYR A 36 4.78 -5.97 10.10
CA TYR A 36 3.64 -5.06 9.98
C TYR A 36 2.34 -5.76 10.38
N GLY A 37 1.46 -5.04 11.08
CA GLY A 37 0.08 -5.47 11.29
C GLY A 37 -0.72 -5.29 9.99
N HIS A 38 -0.82 -4.05 9.52
CA HIS A 38 -1.41 -3.69 8.24
C HIS A 38 -0.48 -2.74 7.48
N VAL A 39 -0.36 -2.95 6.17
CA VAL A 39 0.31 -2.04 5.24
C VAL A 39 -0.75 -1.40 4.36
N PHE A 40 -0.76 -0.07 4.32
CA PHE A 40 -1.55 0.71 3.38
C PHE A 40 -0.60 1.40 2.39
N VAL A 41 -0.85 1.25 1.10
CA VAL A 41 -0.16 1.99 0.04
C VAL A 41 -1.18 2.85 -0.66
N ILE A 42 -1.02 4.17 -0.59
CA ILE A 42 -1.81 5.14 -1.35
C ILE A 42 -0.93 5.65 -2.49
N MET A 43 -1.28 5.30 -3.72
CA MET A 43 -0.57 5.73 -4.93
C MET A 43 -1.33 6.89 -5.58
N MET A 44 -0.72 8.07 -5.55
CA MET A 44 -1.19 9.29 -6.20
C MET A 44 -0.53 9.44 -7.58
N GLU A 45 -0.93 10.45 -8.38
CA GLU A 45 -0.48 10.59 -9.75
C GLU A 45 0.26 11.90 -10.06
N ASN A 46 1.29 11.80 -10.90
CA ASN A 46 1.87 12.82 -11.78
C ASN A 46 2.08 14.21 -11.15
N THR A 47 2.54 14.25 -9.89
CA THR A 47 2.84 15.50 -9.19
C THR A 47 4.23 15.46 -8.55
N GLY A 48 5.11 16.34 -9.02
CA GLY A 48 6.49 16.42 -8.54
C GLY A 48 6.60 16.92 -7.09
N TYR A 49 7.67 16.51 -6.40
CA TYR A 49 7.96 16.92 -5.01
C TYR A 49 7.88 18.44 -4.82
N ARG A 50 8.47 19.22 -5.75
CA ARG A 50 8.52 20.69 -5.68
C ARG A 50 7.14 21.34 -5.89
N SER A 51 6.23 20.66 -6.56
CA SER A 51 4.87 21.15 -6.81
C SER A 51 3.98 21.08 -5.56
N LEU A 52 4.35 20.26 -4.56
CA LEU A 52 3.57 20.05 -3.33
C LEU A 52 4.12 20.78 -2.11
N ILE A 53 5.45 20.84 -1.95
CA ILE A 53 6.06 21.46 -0.76
C ILE A 53 5.81 22.97 -0.76
N GLY A 54 5.19 23.47 0.30
CA GLY A 54 4.79 24.86 0.47
C GLY A 54 3.56 25.27 -0.35
N ASN A 55 2.93 24.36 -1.09
CA ASN A 55 1.77 24.69 -1.91
C ASN A 55 0.54 24.99 -1.04
N PRO A 56 -0.10 26.17 -1.16
CA PRO A 56 -1.26 26.54 -0.35
C PRO A 56 -2.50 25.68 -0.62
N ASN A 57 -2.56 24.99 -1.76
CA ASN A 57 -3.63 24.05 -2.09
C ASN A 57 -3.40 22.65 -1.50
N ALA A 58 -2.25 22.40 -0.86
CA ALA A 58 -1.90 21.12 -0.24
C ALA A 58 -1.66 21.23 1.28
N PRO A 59 -2.57 21.84 2.07
CA PRO A 59 -2.34 22.10 3.48
C PRO A 59 -2.20 20.82 4.34
N TRP A 60 -2.95 19.76 4.04
CA TRP A 60 -2.82 18.50 4.76
C TRP A 60 -1.48 17.83 4.48
N ILE A 61 -1.06 17.75 3.22
CA ILE A 61 0.23 17.19 2.80
C ILE A 61 1.37 17.95 3.48
N ASN A 62 1.35 19.28 3.47
CA ASN A 62 2.38 20.09 4.12
C ASN A 62 2.44 19.88 5.63
N ARG A 63 1.29 19.69 6.28
CA ARG A 63 1.24 19.29 7.70
C ARG A 63 1.80 17.89 7.91
N ALA A 64 1.44 16.92 7.06
CA ALA A 64 1.91 15.55 7.15
C ALA A 64 3.44 15.47 6.99
N VAL A 65 4.00 16.21 6.04
CA VAL A 65 5.45 16.33 5.83
C VAL A 65 6.18 16.90 7.06
N ALA A 66 5.54 17.78 7.81
CA ALA A 66 6.10 18.34 9.04
C ALA A 66 5.92 17.42 10.27
N THR A 67 5.03 16.42 10.18
CA THR A 67 4.61 15.59 11.33
C THR A 67 5.19 14.17 11.29
N TYR A 68 5.36 13.61 10.10
CA TYR A 68 5.68 12.19 9.90
C TYR A 68 7.01 11.98 9.17
N GLY A 69 7.31 10.74 8.79
CA GLY A 69 8.48 10.39 8.00
C GLY A 69 8.33 10.84 6.54
N VAL A 70 9.38 11.41 5.96
CA VAL A 70 9.41 11.82 4.56
C VAL A 70 10.70 11.38 3.90
N ALA A 71 10.61 10.70 2.76
CA ALA A 71 11.74 10.48 1.88
C ALA A 71 11.94 11.73 1.01
N THR A 72 12.99 12.52 1.29
CA THR A 72 13.25 13.75 0.54
C THR A 72 13.90 13.51 -0.81
N SER A 73 14.38 12.29 -1.06
CA SER A 73 15.04 11.84 -2.29
C SER A 73 14.33 10.61 -2.87
N TYR A 74 13.03 10.68 -3.10
CA TYR A 74 12.25 9.58 -3.69
C TYR A 74 11.94 9.84 -5.17
N TYR A 75 12.11 8.83 -6.02
CA TYR A 75 11.93 8.97 -7.46
C TYR A 75 10.94 7.94 -8.02
N GLY A 76 10.19 8.35 -9.05
CA GLY A 76 9.48 7.41 -9.91
C GLY A 76 10.48 6.48 -10.60
N VAL A 77 10.05 5.29 -10.99
CA VAL A 77 10.89 4.29 -11.68
C VAL A 77 10.93 4.54 -13.19
N ALA A 78 9.85 5.02 -13.78
CA ALA A 78 9.77 5.26 -15.22
C ALA A 78 8.77 6.37 -15.53
N HIS A 79 8.71 6.70 -16.81
CA HIS A 79 7.54 7.32 -17.43
C HIS A 79 7.07 6.40 -18.57
N PRO A 80 5.76 6.22 -18.81
CA PRO A 80 4.60 6.83 -18.13
C PRO A 80 4.16 6.05 -16.87
N SER A 81 2.99 6.41 -16.31
CA SER A 81 2.43 5.93 -15.05
C SER A 81 2.44 4.41 -14.81
N GLN A 82 1.87 3.60 -15.70
CA GLN A 82 1.61 2.17 -15.46
C GLN A 82 2.85 1.36 -15.04
N PRO A 83 4.02 1.55 -15.67
CA PRO A 83 5.29 1.01 -15.22
C PRO A 83 5.62 1.23 -13.73
N ASN A 84 5.25 2.36 -13.15
CA ASN A 84 5.51 2.66 -11.74
C ASN A 84 4.62 1.85 -10.80
N TYR A 85 3.34 1.65 -11.16
CA TYR A 85 2.43 0.76 -10.42
C TYR A 85 2.94 -0.68 -10.45
N ILE A 86 3.33 -1.17 -11.62
CA ILE A 86 3.89 -2.52 -11.78
C ILE A 86 5.20 -2.63 -11.00
N ALA A 87 6.06 -1.60 -11.02
CA ALA A 87 7.31 -1.58 -10.26
C ALA A 87 7.08 -1.69 -8.76
N ALA A 88 6.07 -1.00 -8.23
CA ALA A 88 5.69 -1.04 -6.83
C ALA A 88 5.09 -2.38 -6.38
N THR A 89 4.68 -3.27 -7.30
CA THR A 89 4.00 -4.54 -6.97
C THR A 89 4.66 -5.80 -7.54
N SER A 90 5.63 -5.71 -8.45
CA SER A 90 6.41 -6.86 -8.93
C SER A 90 7.91 -6.60 -9.05
N GLY A 91 8.38 -5.39 -8.81
CA GLY A 91 9.80 -5.04 -9.02
C GLY A 91 10.22 -5.06 -10.50
N LEU A 92 9.26 -5.00 -11.42
CA LEU A 92 9.45 -4.93 -12.88
C LEU A 92 8.62 -3.76 -13.45
N THR A 93 8.85 -3.36 -14.69
CA THR A 93 8.17 -2.21 -15.33
C THR A 93 7.17 -2.58 -16.42
N GLY A 94 7.05 -3.87 -16.74
CA GLY A 94 6.26 -4.31 -17.88
C GLY A 94 6.86 -3.86 -19.21
N ASP A 95 6.02 -3.39 -20.13
CA ASP A 95 6.40 -2.95 -21.48
C ASP A 95 6.79 -1.46 -21.58
N HIS A 96 6.90 -0.75 -20.45
CA HIS A 96 7.16 0.70 -20.40
C HIS A 96 6.09 1.56 -21.11
N SER A 97 4.83 1.12 -21.10
CA SER A 97 3.70 1.85 -21.68
C SER A 97 2.46 1.83 -20.78
N ASN A 98 1.46 2.66 -21.12
CA ASN A 98 0.12 2.61 -20.50
C ASN A 98 -0.84 1.66 -21.24
N ALA A 99 -0.33 0.78 -22.09
CA ALA A 99 -1.16 -0.19 -22.79
C ALA A 99 -1.67 -1.28 -21.85
N ASP A 100 -2.86 -1.79 -22.16
CA ASP A 100 -3.39 -2.97 -21.51
C ASP A 100 -2.44 -4.15 -21.73
N GLN A 101 -1.92 -4.70 -20.64
CA GLN A 101 -0.95 -5.79 -20.68
C GLN A 101 -1.28 -6.90 -19.69
N THR A 102 -0.98 -8.13 -20.06
CA THR A 102 -1.06 -9.32 -19.20
C THR A 102 0.34 -9.85 -18.95
N LEU A 103 0.83 -9.66 -17.74
CA LEU A 103 2.16 -10.06 -17.28
C LEU A 103 2.08 -11.41 -16.59
N ASP A 104 2.73 -12.42 -17.15
CA ASP A 104 2.88 -13.74 -16.53
C ASP A 104 4.19 -13.79 -15.73
N VAL A 105 4.23 -13.00 -14.64
CA VAL A 105 5.38 -12.85 -13.75
C VAL A 105 4.95 -12.92 -12.28
N PRO A 106 5.81 -13.38 -11.37
CA PRO A 106 5.55 -13.31 -9.94
C PRO A 106 5.33 -11.86 -9.49
N ASN A 107 4.37 -11.65 -8.60
CA ASN A 107 4.05 -10.34 -8.04
C ASN A 107 3.76 -10.43 -6.53
N ILE A 108 3.55 -9.28 -5.89
CA ILE A 108 3.35 -9.19 -4.44
C ILE A 108 2.16 -10.02 -3.95
N VAL A 109 1.09 -10.18 -4.75
CA VAL A 109 -0.05 -11.03 -4.38
C VAL A 109 0.39 -12.48 -4.19
N ASP A 110 1.22 -13.00 -5.09
CA ASP A 110 1.74 -14.36 -4.99
C ASP A 110 2.57 -14.54 -3.72
N GLN A 111 3.42 -13.55 -3.39
CA GLN A 111 4.21 -13.57 -2.17
C GLN A 111 3.34 -13.51 -0.91
N LEU A 112 2.37 -12.60 -0.86
CA LEU A 112 1.47 -12.43 0.28
C LEU A 112 0.71 -13.72 0.57
N GLU A 113 0.06 -14.29 -0.45
CA GLU A 113 -0.73 -15.50 -0.29
C GLU A 113 0.15 -16.71 0.09
N SER A 114 1.38 -16.81 -0.44
CA SER A 114 2.34 -17.85 -0.04
C SER A 114 2.74 -17.80 1.44
N ARG A 115 2.58 -16.63 2.08
CA ARG A 115 2.84 -16.40 3.51
C ARG A 115 1.56 -16.32 4.34
N GLY A 116 0.42 -16.68 3.77
CA GLY A 116 -0.89 -16.63 4.45
C GLY A 116 -1.35 -15.21 4.77
N LYS A 117 -0.84 -14.20 4.06
CA LYS A 117 -1.25 -12.81 4.18
C LYS A 117 -2.40 -12.51 3.24
N THR A 118 -3.33 -11.70 3.72
CA THR A 118 -4.49 -11.22 2.97
C THR A 118 -4.15 -9.92 2.25
N TRP A 119 -4.84 -9.67 1.14
CA TRP A 119 -4.68 -8.43 0.39
C TRP A 119 -6.03 -7.96 -0.16
N LYS A 120 -6.17 -6.65 -0.31
CA LYS A 120 -7.31 -6.02 -1.00
C LYS A 120 -6.84 -4.76 -1.70
N ALA A 121 -7.43 -4.47 -2.86
CA ALA A 121 -7.10 -3.28 -3.64
C ALA A 121 -8.36 -2.44 -3.84
N TYR A 122 -8.31 -1.20 -3.38
CA TYR A 122 -9.41 -0.26 -3.35
C TYR A 122 -9.18 0.80 -4.42
N MET A 123 -10.01 0.76 -5.46
CA MET A 123 -9.89 1.61 -6.63
C MET A 123 -11.09 2.55 -6.66
N GLN A 124 -10.88 3.86 -6.53
CA GLN A 124 -12.00 4.79 -6.55
C GLN A 124 -12.68 4.80 -7.92
N SER A 125 -14.02 4.82 -7.92
CA SER A 125 -14.83 4.84 -9.15
C SER A 125 -14.70 3.57 -10.01
N TYR A 126 -14.16 2.47 -9.46
CA TYR A 126 -14.06 1.16 -10.11
C TYR A 126 -15.41 0.60 -10.56
N ALA A 127 -16.44 0.78 -9.73
CA ALA A 127 -17.79 0.29 -10.03
C ALA A 127 -18.37 0.90 -11.33
N LEU A 128 -17.89 2.08 -11.75
CA LEU A 128 -18.33 2.73 -12.98
C LEU A 128 -17.93 1.96 -14.24
N CYS A 129 -16.99 1.02 -14.14
CA CYS A 129 -16.57 0.19 -15.26
C CYS A 129 -17.50 -0.99 -15.56
N GLY A 130 -18.56 -1.20 -14.77
CA GLY A 130 -19.63 -2.16 -15.09
C GLY A 130 -19.15 -3.59 -15.33
N GLY A 131 -18.04 -3.99 -14.69
CA GLY A 131 -17.41 -5.30 -14.86
C GLY A 131 -16.32 -5.38 -15.96
N ASN A 132 -16.11 -4.33 -16.76
CA ASN A 132 -15.04 -4.27 -17.76
C ASN A 132 -13.81 -3.47 -17.26
N ALA A 133 -13.39 -3.70 -16.03
CA ALA A 133 -12.28 -2.95 -15.42
C ALA A 133 -10.88 -3.37 -15.92
N SER A 134 -10.83 -4.37 -16.82
CA SER A 134 -9.63 -4.85 -17.48
C SER A 134 -9.27 -4.05 -18.74
N ALA A 135 -10.12 -3.13 -19.19
CA ALA A 135 -9.92 -2.30 -20.38
C ALA A 135 -9.45 -0.89 -20.01
N THR A 136 -8.56 -0.29 -20.81
CA THR A 136 -8.04 1.08 -20.59
C THR A 136 -9.17 2.11 -20.43
N ALA A 137 -10.15 2.08 -21.33
CA ALA A 137 -11.31 2.96 -21.31
C ALA A 137 -12.52 2.20 -20.73
N CYS A 138 -12.93 2.55 -19.52
CA CYS A 138 -14.14 2.05 -18.92
C CYS A 138 -14.86 3.13 -18.11
N GLY A 139 -16.19 3.03 -18.06
CA GLY A 139 -17.03 4.02 -17.40
C GLY A 139 -16.85 5.41 -18.01
N ASN A 140 -16.54 6.38 -17.15
CA ASN A 140 -16.36 7.78 -17.51
C ASN A 140 -14.90 8.24 -17.39
N GLU A 141 -13.93 7.32 -17.34
CA GLU A 141 -12.50 7.64 -17.16
C GLU A 141 -12.14 8.24 -15.78
N LEU A 142 -12.99 8.14 -14.76
CA LEU A 142 -12.56 8.41 -13.37
C LEU A 142 -11.59 7.32 -12.91
N TYR A 143 -12.02 6.06 -13.01
CA TYR A 143 -11.11 4.92 -12.90
C TYR A 143 -10.44 4.70 -14.24
N VAL A 144 -9.14 4.41 -14.21
CA VAL A 144 -8.37 3.97 -15.37
C VAL A 144 -7.54 2.74 -14.99
N ARG A 145 -7.56 1.74 -15.88
CA ARG A 145 -6.89 0.45 -15.65
C ARG A 145 -5.39 0.61 -15.36
N LYS A 146 -4.72 1.61 -15.94
CA LYS A 146 -3.30 1.87 -15.73
C LYS A 146 -2.91 2.10 -14.26
N HIS A 147 -3.85 2.52 -13.39
CA HIS A 147 -3.62 2.74 -11.96
C HIS A 147 -3.95 1.50 -11.10
N ASN A 148 -4.26 0.38 -11.74
CA ASN A 148 -4.54 -0.89 -11.09
C ASN A 148 -3.49 -1.92 -11.52
N PRO A 149 -2.42 -2.12 -10.74
CA PRO A 149 -1.37 -3.05 -11.12
C PRO A 149 -1.87 -4.49 -11.12
N PHE A 150 -2.77 -4.84 -10.20
CA PHE A 150 -3.21 -6.23 -9.98
C PHE A 150 -3.90 -6.83 -11.20
N ILE A 151 -4.72 -6.03 -11.90
CA ILE A 151 -5.38 -6.51 -13.13
C ILE A 151 -4.41 -6.66 -14.31
N SER A 152 -3.13 -6.28 -14.15
CA SER A 152 -2.09 -6.53 -15.15
C SER A 152 -1.40 -7.89 -14.97
N TYR A 153 -1.64 -8.63 -13.88
CA TYR A 153 -1.00 -9.92 -13.65
C TYR A 153 -1.86 -11.09 -14.12
N ALA A 154 -1.27 -12.01 -14.88
CA ALA A 154 -1.94 -13.20 -15.38
C ALA A 154 -2.50 -14.08 -14.24
N THR A 155 -1.76 -14.18 -13.13
CA THR A 155 -2.17 -14.95 -11.94
C THR A 155 -3.35 -14.32 -11.20
N VAL A 156 -3.64 -13.03 -11.40
CA VAL A 156 -4.84 -12.37 -10.88
C VAL A 156 -5.97 -12.49 -11.89
N GLN A 157 -5.74 -12.15 -13.17
CA GLN A 157 -6.77 -12.21 -14.22
C GLN A 157 -7.41 -13.60 -14.37
N ARG A 158 -6.64 -14.67 -14.19
CA ARG A 158 -7.09 -16.06 -14.33
C ARG A 158 -7.80 -16.62 -13.10
N ASP A 159 -7.77 -15.91 -11.97
CA ASP A 159 -8.39 -16.34 -10.72
C ASP A 159 -9.51 -15.37 -10.30
N PRO A 160 -10.79 -15.76 -10.47
CA PRO A 160 -11.93 -14.95 -10.06
C PRO A 160 -11.91 -14.52 -8.58
N MET A 161 -11.32 -15.33 -7.70
CA MET A 161 -11.21 -15.00 -6.27
C MET A 161 -10.20 -13.88 -6.01
N ARG A 162 -9.16 -13.78 -6.82
CA ARG A 162 -8.20 -12.67 -6.78
C ARG A 162 -8.77 -11.42 -7.44
N VAL A 163 -9.48 -11.55 -8.56
CA VAL A 163 -10.21 -10.42 -9.17
C VAL A 163 -11.22 -9.82 -8.20
N ALA A 164 -11.96 -10.64 -7.44
CA ALA A 164 -12.93 -10.20 -6.46
C ALA A 164 -12.34 -9.39 -5.28
N LYS A 165 -11.01 -9.38 -5.09
CA LYS A 165 -10.30 -8.55 -4.10
C LYS A 165 -9.96 -7.15 -4.61
N ILE A 166 -10.20 -6.89 -5.90
CA ILE A 166 -10.12 -5.56 -6.50
C ILE A 166 -11.53 -4.98 -6.45
N VAL A 167 -11.69 -3.94 -5.63
CA VAL A 167 -13.00 -3.41 -5.27
C VAL A 167 -13.06 -1.91 -5.44
N ASP A 168 -14.28 -1.37 -5.39
CA ASP A 168 -14.46 0.07 -5.35
C ASP A 168 -14.06 0.64 -3.96
N LEU A 169 -13.45 1.83 -3.95
CA LEU A 169 -12.91 2.43 -2.74
C LEU A 169 -13.92 2.61 -1.60
N HIS A 170 -15.22 2.79 -1.90
CA HIS A 170 -16.22 2.92 -0.85
C HIS A 170 -16.30 1.70 0.08
N GLU A 171 -15.86 0.51 -0.36
CA GLU A 171 -15.80 -0.68 0.49
C GLU A 171 -14.82 -0.53 1.65
N LEU A 172 -13.74 0.26 1.50
CA LEU A 172 -12.74 0.45 2.55
C LEU A 172 -13.37 1.03 3.83
N GLU A 173 -14.38 1.90 3.70
CA GLU A 173 -15.07 2.46 4.87
C GLU A 173 -15.82 1.38 5.67
N ALA A 174 -16.47 0.44 4.97
CA ALA A 174 -17.13 -0.68 5.62
C ALA A 174 -16.11 -1.63 6.26
N ASP A 175 -15.02 -1.93 5.57
CA ASP A 175 -13.97 -2.83 6.05
C ASP A 175 -13.27 -2.25 7.30
N LEU A 176 -12.99 -0.94 7.31
CA LEU A 176 -12.45 -0.22 8.46
C LEU A 176 -13.40 -0.26 9.66
N ALA A 177 -14.71 -0.09 9.43
CA ALA A 177 -15.72 -0.12 10.48
C ALA A 177 -15.90 -1.52 11.10
N ARG A 178 -15.83 -2.57 10.27
CA ARG A 178 -15.97 -3.97 10.71
C ARG A 178 -14.69 -4.55 11.27
N GLY A 179 -13.53 -3.99 10.92
CA GLY A 179 -12.22 -4.58 11.22
C GLY A 179 -11.88 -5.73 10.28
N GLU A 180 -12.38 -5.71 9.05
CA GLU A 180 -12.18 -6.72 8.01
C GLU A 180 -11.09 -6.30 7.00
N VAL A 181 -10.27 -5.32 7.39
CA VAL A 181 -9.17 -4.80 6.56
C VAL A 181 -8.08 -5.87 6.38
N ALA A 182 -7.59 -6.03 5.16
CA ALA A 182 -6.56 -7.01 4.82
C ALA A 182 -5.19 -6.65 5.43
N ASP A 183 -4.22 -7.58 5.42
CA ASP A 183 -2.84 -7.29 5.82
C ASP A 183 -2.24 -6.24 4.88
N TYR A 184 -2.40 -6.40 3.56
CA TYR A 184 -1.94 -5.46 2.53
C TYR A 184 -3.11 -4.76 1.83
N ASN A 185 -3.11 -3.43 1.84
CA ASN A 185 -4.19 -2.61 1.30
C ASN A 185 -3.63 -1.61 0.31
N TRP A 186 -3.94 -1.79 -0.97
CA TRP A 186 -3.60 -0.83 -2.01
C TRP A 186 -4.77 0.13 -2.24
N ILE A 187 -4.50 1.42 -2.36
CA ILE A 187 -5.50 2.46 -2.59
C ILE A 187 -5.06 3.31 -3.79
N SER A 188 -5.88 3.33 -4.85
CA SER A 188 -5.73 4.27 -5.97
C SER A 188 -6.93 5.22 -5.97
N PRO A 189 -6.73 6.53 -5.75
CA PRO A 189 -7.77 7.53 -6.02
C PRO A 189 -8.07 7.60 -7.53
N ASP A 190 -9.23 8.13 -7.85
CA ASP A 190 -9.63 8.33 -9.24
C ASP A 190 -8.96 9.58 -9.83
N GLN A 191 -9.14 9.81 -11.14
CA GLN A 191 -8.51 10.94 -11.84
C GLN A 191 -8.77 12.32 -11.22
N CYS A 192 -9.82 12.49 -10.41
CA CYS A 192 -10.10 13.78 -9.77
C CYS A 192 -9.43 13.96 -8.43
N HIS A 193 -9.09 12.86 -7.78
CA HIS A 193 -8.54 12.85 -6.43
C HIS A 193 -7.08 12.40 -6.38
N ASN A 194 -6.53 11.87 -7.47
CA ASN A 194 -5.12 11.47 -7.57
C ASN A 194 -4.19 12.62 -7.98
N MET A 195 -4.74 13.80 -8.28
CA MET A 195 -4.06 15.02 -8.77
C MET A 195 -3.72 15.08 -10.28
N HIS A 196 -4.09 14.06 -11.05
CA HIS A 196 -3.83 13.99 -12.50
C HIS A 196 -4.86 14.76 -13.33
N GLY A 197 -6.15 14.55 -13.06
CA GLY A 197 -7.27 15.06 -13.85
C GLY A 197 -7.64 14.18 -15.05
N ARG A 198 -8.72 14.56 -15.76
CA ARG A 198 -9.21 13.95 -17.00
C ARG A 198 -9.88 14.96 -17.93
N GLY A 199 -10.05 14.61 -19.20
CA GLY A 199 -10.98 15.32 -20.09
C GLY A 199 -10.67 16.80 -20.40
N PRO A 200 -11.59 17.48 -21.12
CA PRO A 200 -11.40 18.85 -21.61
C PRO A 200 -11.47 19.89 -20.48
N ALA A 201 -11.08 21.14 -20.77
CA ALA A 201 -11.08 22.24 -19.80
C ALA A 201 -12.45 22.53 -19.14
N SER A 202 -13.55 22.14 -19.79
CA SER A 202 -14.91 22.26 -19.24
C SER A 202 -15.22 21.23 -18.15
N ASP A 203 -14.47 20.12 -18.07
CA ASP A 203 -14.62 19.17 -16.97
C ASP A 203 -14.07 19.82 -15.69
N PRO A 204 -14.83 19.84 -14.57
CA PRO A 204 -14.32 20.33 -13.29
C PRO A 204 -13.05 19.61 -12.82
N CYS A 205 -12.81 18.41 -13.33
CA CYS A 205 -11.67 17.54 -13.09
C CYS A 205 -10.62 17.60 -14.22
N SER A 206 -10.67 18.62 -15.07
CA SER A 206 -9.69 18.79 -16.16
C SER A 206 -8.25 18.79 -15.67
N PHE A 207 -7.35 18.14 -16.43
CA PHE A 207 -5.89 18.28 -16.28
C PHE A 207 -5.44 19.77 -16.27
N SER A 208 -6.23 20.66 -16.88
CA SER A 208 -5.96 22.12 -16.88
C SER A 208 -6.21 22.81 -15.53
N HIS A 209 -6.88 22.15 -14.57
CA HIS A 209 -7.23 22.71 -13.26
C HIS A 209 -6.27 22.24 -12.14
N ALA A 210 -4.95 22.26 -12.39
CA ALA A 210 -3.93 21.71 -11.49
C ALA A 210 -4.11 22.11 -10.01
N SER A 211 -4.33 23.40 -9.70
CA SER A 211 -4.53 23.84 -8.31
C SER A 211 -5.75 23.21 -7.63
N LYS A 212 -6.84 22.98 -8.38
CA LYS A 212 -8.05 22.33 -7.86
C LYS A 212 -7.83 20.83 -7.68
N LEU A 213 -7.12 20.19 -8.61
CA LEU A 213 -6.74 18.78 -8.52
C LEU A 213 -5.84 18.53 -7.30
N ILE A 214 -4.87 19.40 -7.05
CA ILE A 214 -4.03 19.36 -5.84
C ILE A 214 -4.89 19.51 -4.57
N ALA A 215 -5.83 20.46 -4.55
CA ALA A 215 -6.73 20.63 -3.40
C ALA A 215 -7.65 19.40 -3.18
N ALA A 216 -8.14 18.79 -4.26
CA ALA A 216 -8.97 17.60 -4.19
C ALA A 216 -8.19 16.39 -3.66
N GLY A 217 -6.95 16.17 -4.15
CA GLY A 217 -6.09 15.10 -3.65
C GLY A 217 -5.60 15.32 -2.22
N ASP A 218 -5.34 16.56 -1.82
CA ASP A 218 -4.99 16.89 -0.43
C ASP A 218 -6.14 16.55 0.54
N ALA A 219 -7.37 16.94 0.19
CA ALA A 219 -8.57 16.62 0.96
C ALA A 219 -8.85 15.11 0.98
N PHE A 220 -8.65 14.42 -0.15
CA PHE A 220 -8.75 12.96 -0.23
C PHE A 220 -7.80 12.29 0.76
N LEU A 221 -6.52 12.66 0.73
CA LEU A 221 -5.51 12.09 1.62
C LEU A 221 -5.85 12.38 3.09
N GLY A 222 -6.23 13.62 3.40
CA GLY A 222 -6.61 13.99 4.77
C GLY A 222 -7.80 13.19 5.31
N SER A 223 -8.81 12.95 4.48
CA SER A 223 -9.97 12.14 4.83
C SER A 223 -9.59 10.67 5.06
N TRP A 224 -8.98 10.02 4.06
CA TRP A 224 -8.73 8.58 4.10
C TRP A 224 -7.66 8.18 5.10
N VAL A 225 -6.57 8.95 5.20
CA VAL A 225 -5.56 8.72 6.24
C VAL A 225 -6.18 8.91 7.62
N GLY A 226 -7.02 9.93 7.82
CA GLY A 226 -7.77 10.13 9.05
C GLY A 226 -8.65 8.93 9.42
N LYS A 227 -9.44 8.42 8.46
CA LYS A 227 -10.29 7.23 8.64
C LYS A 227 -9.47 5.98 8.98
N ILE A 228 -8.37 5.74 8.27
CA ILE A 228 -7.46 4.61 8.54
C ILE A 228 -6.93 4.72 9.97
N MET A 229 -6.34 5.86 10.32
CA MET A 229 -5.70 6.06 11.62
C MET A 229 -6.68 6.04 12.82
N ALA A 230 -7.95 6.34 12.58
CA ALA A 230 -9.01 6.27 13.59
C ALA A 230 -9.62 4.86 13.75
N SER A 231 -9.36 3.95 12.82
CA SER A 231 -9.94 2.60 12.80
C SER A 231 -9.21 1.60 13.72
N ARG A 232 -9.79 0.40 13.87
CA ARG A 232 -9.12 -0.72 14.55
C ARG A 232 -7.90 -1.23 13.78
N ALA A 233 -7.86 -1.07 12.45
CA ALA A 233 -6.71 -1.45 11.64
C ALA A 233 -5.47 -0.58 11.95
N TRP A 234 -5.65 0.57 12.62
CA TRP A 234 -4.52 1.33 13.11
C TRP A 234 -3.91 0.77 14.41
N GLN A 235 -4.36 -0.36 14.97
CA GLN A 235 -3.78 -0.94 16.19
C GLN A 235 -2.59 -1.88 15.89
N GLY A 236 -1.68 -2.08 16.84
CA GLY A 236 -0.47 -2.88 16.65
C GLY A 236 0.64 -2.10 15.93
N ASN A 237 1.19 -2.66 14.85
CA ASN A 237 2.30 -2.09 14.07
C ASN A 237 1.93 -1.82 12.58
N PRO A 238 0.90 -1.00 12.29
CA PRO A 238 0.54 -0.64 10.92
C PRO A 238 1.41 0.49 10.36
N VAL A 239 1.46 0.56 9.03
CA VAL A 239 2.18 1.60 8.28
C VAL A 239 1.35 2.07 7.07
N ILE A 240 1.41 3.38 6.79
CA ILE A 240 0.88 3.98 5.56
C ILE A 240 2.05 4.53 4.75
N PHE A 241 2.17 4.08 3.51
CA PHE A 241 3.01 4.68 2.49
C PHE A 241 2.12 5.52 1.58
N ILE A 242 2.48 6.79 1.40
CA ILE A 242 1.82 7.70 0.46
C ILE A 242 2.89 8.15 -0.51
N THR A 243 2.71 7.88 -1.79
CA THR A 243 3.68 8.23 -2.84
C THR A 243 2.95 8.62 -4.12
N TRP A 244 3.69 9.17 -5.07
CA TRP A 244 3.23 9.48 -6.42
C TRP A 244 4.01 8.60 -7.39
N ASP A 245 3.34 8.12 -8.43
CA ASP A 245 3.90 7.20 -9.42
C ASP A 245 5.05 7.84 -10.23
N GLU A 246 4.88 9.08 -10.66
CA GLU A 246 5.88 9.84 -11.41
C GLU A 246 5.70 11.34 -11.20
N SER A 247 6.71 12.09 -11.64
CA SER A 247 6.71 13.55 -11.60
C SER A 247 5.91 14.16 -12.75
N ASP A 248 5.74 15.48 -12.71
CA ASP A 248 4.83 16.23 -13.59
C ASP A 248 5.00 15.91 -15.09
N VAL A 249 3.90 15.92 -15.84
CA VAL A 249 3.91 15.86 -17.32
C VAL A 249 4.01 17.28 -17.90
N SER A 250 4.77 17.47 -18.97
CA SER A 250 4.86 18.76 -19.66
C SER A 250 3.51 19.17 -20.22
N THR A 251 2.98 20.30 -19.74
CA THR A 251 1.74 20.91 -20.24
C THR A 251 1.95 21.82 -21.45
N THR A 252 3.20 22.00 -21.92
CA THR A 252 3.56 22.94 -23.01
C THR A 252 3.41 22.34 -24.42
N GLY A 253 2.60 21.29 -24.57
CA GLY A 253 2.22 20.72 -25.88
C GLY A 253 3.27 19.81 -26.53
N SER A 254 4.42 19.59 -25.88
CA SER A 254 5.46 18.66 -26.36
C SER A 254 5.26 17.19 -25.94
N GLY A 255 4.25 16.90 -25.11
CA GLY A 255 3.91 15.52 -24.68
C GLY A 255 5.04 14.80 -23.94
N GLY A 256 5.98 15.54 -23.34
CA GLY A 256 7.18 15.00 -22.71
C GLY A 256 7.15 15.05 -21.18
N PHE A 257 8.07 14.33 -20.55
CA PHE A 257 8.25 14.31 -19.10
C PHE A 257 9.44 15.20 -18.70
N PRO A 258 9.20 16.39 -18.12
CA PRO A 258 10.23 17.38 -17.81
C PRO A 258 11.27 16.91 -16.80
N ASP A 259 10.92 15.99 -15.90
CA ASP A 259 11.84 15.43 -14.92
C ASP A 259 11.97 13.92 -15.09
N THR A 260 13.14 13.49 -15.56
CA THR A 260 13.47 12.08 -15.77
C THR A 260 14.52 11.56 -14.78
N ARG A 261 14.73 12.30 -13.68
CA ARG A 261 15.67 11.87 -12.63
C ARG A 261 15.23 10.53 -12.04
N GLY A 262 16.19 9.68 -11.75
CA GLY A 262 15.97 8.37 -11.15
C GLY A 262 17.08 8.01 -10.18
N CYS A 263 16.90 6.89 -9.49
CA CYS A 263 17.93 6.24 -8.68
C CYS A 263 17.77 4.73 -8.78
N CYS A 264 18.67 4.01 -8.11
CA CYS A 264 18.36 2.65 -7.65
C CYS A 264 18.01 1.70 -8.82
N GLY A 265 18.78 1.80 -9.91
CA GLY A 265 18.62 1.00 -11.13
C GLY A 265 17.64 1.57 -12.17
N ALA A 266 16.93 2.67 -11.89
CA ALA A 266 16.01 3.30 -12.84
C ALA A 266 16.71 4.35 -13.73
N SER A 267 16.74 4.12 -15.05
CA SER A 267 17.32 5.05 -16.05
C SER A 267 16.68 4.88 -17.44
N PRO A 268 16.01 5.91 -18.00
CA PRO A 268 15.59 7.13 -17.31
C PRO A 268 14.65 6.80 -16.13
N GLY A 269 14.52 7.70 -15.16
CA GLY A 269 13.59 7.53 -14.03
C GLY A 269 12.35 8.40 -14.17
N GLY A 270 11.35 8.16 -13.33
CA GLY A 270 10.07 8.88 -13.32
C GLY A 270 10.11 10.29 -12.72
N GLY A 271 11.29 10.77 -12.33
CA GLY A 271 11.50 12.08 -11.71
C GLY A 271 11.21 12.12 -10.20
N HIS A 272 11.44 13.28 -9.59
CA HIS A 272 11.44 13.45 -8.13
C HIS A 272 10.02 13.66 -7.60
N VAL A 273 9.54 12.72 -6.79
CA VAL A 273 8.18 12.70 -6.22
C VAL A 273 8.21 12.78 -4.70
N LEU A 274 7.07 13.15 -4.11
CA LEU A 274 6.90 13.12 -2.67
C LEU A 274 6.67 11.68 -2.19
N THR A 275 7.22 11.32 -1.03
CA THR A 275 6.82 10.09 -0.34
C THR A 275 6.79 10.32 1.16
N ILE A 276 5.63 10.05 1.76
CA ILE A 276 5.35 10.18 3.20
C ILE A 276 5.16 8.76 3.76
N VAL A 277 5.80 8.50 4.90
CA VAL A 277 5.67 7.27 5.66
C VAL A 277 5.10 7.60 7.03
N ILE A 278 3.93 7.05 7.31
CA ILE A 278 3.27 7.16 8.62
C ILE A 278 3.36 5.77 9.25
N SER A 279 4.29 5.57 10.17
CA SER A 279 4.48 4.29 10.86
C SER A 279 4.04 4.42 12.31
N ARG A 280 3.08 3.62 12.78
CA ARG A 280 2.61 3.71 14.18
C ARG A 280 3.72 3.46 15.20
N SER A 281 4.69 2.60 14.89
CA SER A 281 5.86 2.37 15.73
C SER A 281 6.83 3.56 15.77
N ASN A 282 6.74 4.46 14.78
CA ASN A 282 7.62 5.61 14.62
C ASN A 282 6.85 6.87 14.16
N HIS A 283 6.03 7.41 15.06
CA HIS A 283 5.11 8.52 14.83
C HIS A 283 5.75 9.93 14.93
N THR A 284 7.04 10.05 14.63
CA THR A 284 7.81 11.30 14.77
C THR A 284 8.20 11.88 13.42
N ALA A 285 8.31 13.21 13.35
CA ALA A 285 8.81 13.90 12.17
C ALA A 285 10.24 13.46 11.84
N ARG A 286 10.45 12.93 10.63
CA ARG A 286 11.76 12.45 10.15
C ARG A 286 11.93 12.74 8.68
N ARG A 287 13.17 12.96 8.26
CA ARG A 287 13.51 13.19 6.85
C ARG A 287 14.65 12.26 6.48
N SER A 288 14.42 11.44 5.47
CA SER A 288 15.46 10.58 4.91
C SER A 288 16.03 11.22 3.63
N PRO A 289 17.34 11.48 3.58
CA PRO A 289 18.01 11.93 2.36
C PRO A 289 18.37 10.77 1.42
N VAL A 290 18.21 9.52 1.87
CA VAL A 290 18.55 8.32 1.09
C VAL A 290 17.73 8.29 -0.18
N ALA A 291 18.38 7.94 -1.29
CA ALA A 291 17.72 7.82 -2.58
C ALA A 291 16.85 6.55 -2.61
N TYR A 292 15.56 6.72 -2.87
CA TYR A 292 14.58 5.64 -2.96
C TYR A 292 13.77 5.72 -4.25
N ASN A 293 13.18 4.61 -4.66
CA ASN A 293 12.16 4.55 -5.72
C ASN A 293 11.10 3.49 -5.39
N HIS A 294 10.18 3.18 -6.30
CA HIS A 294 9.13 2.17 -6.05
C HIS A 294 9.65 0.77 -5.71
N TYR A 295 10.85 0.40 -6.15
CA TYR A 295 11.47 -0.85 -5.74
C TYR A 295 11.86 -0.82 -4.25
N ALA A 296 12.31 0.32 -3.73
CA ALA A 296 12.61 0.48 -2.31
C ALA A 296 11.35 0.36 -1.43
N LEU A 297 10.23 0.93 -1.87
CA LEU A 297 8.93 0.75 -1.22
C LEU A 297 8.54 -0.73 -1.17
N LEU A 298 8.56 -1.41 -2.32
CA LEU A 298 8.21 -2.84 -2.41
C LEU A 298 9.15 -3.68 -1.54
N ARG A 299 10.46 -3.44 -1.61
CA ARG A 299 11.46 -4.15 -0.81
C ARG A 299 11.22 -3.98 0.69
N THR A 300 10.85 -2.77 1.12
CA THR A 300 10.55 -2.48 2.53
C THR A 300 9.34 -3.25 3.04
N ILE A 301 8.31 -3.42 2.20
CA ILE A 301 7.12 -4.21 2.54
C ILE A 301 7.46 -5.70 2.56
N GLN A 302 8.23 -6.16 1.58
CA GLN A 302 8.68 -7.54 1.48
C GLN A 302 9.51 -7.97 2.69
N ASP A 303 10.44 -7.13 3.13
CA ASP A 303 11.29 -7.39 4.29
C ASP A 303 10.46 -7.47 5.57
N GLY A 304 9.55 -6.52 5.77
CA GLY A 304 8.66 -6.49 6.94
C GLY A 304 7.68 -7.67 7.06
N TRP A 305 7.57 -8.54 6.06
CA TRP A 305 6.84 -9.81 6.19
C TRP A 305 7.67 -11.02 5.73
N GLN A 306 8.98 -10.86 5.53
CA GLN A 306 9.91 -11.90 5.07
C GLN A 306 9.41 -12.62 3.80
N LEU A 307 8.87 -11.85 2.85
CA LEU A 307 8.29 -12.33 1.59
C LEU A 307 9.34 -12.82 0.58
N GLY A 308 10.62 -12.46 0.79
CA GLY A 308 11.65 -12.56 -0.23
C GLY A 308 11.55 -11.42 -1.24
N CYS A 309 12.38 -11.43 -2.29
CA CYS A 309 12.43 -10.36 -3.27
C CYS A 309 11.75 -10.73 -4.60
N LEU A 310 11.38 -9.71 -5.37
CA LEU A 310 10.89 -9.78 -6.75
C LEU A 310 11.65 -8.80 -7.65
N GLY A 311 12.05 -9.25 -8.85
CA GLY A 311 12.67 -8.38 -9.86
C GLY A 311 13.82 -7.51 -9.28
N ALA A 312 13.75 -6.20 -9.51
CA ALA A 312 14.75 -5.23 -9.07
C ALA A 312 14.92 -5.14 -7.54
N THR A 313 13.93 -5.55 -6.74
CA THR A 313 14.08 -5.55 -5.27
C THR A 313 15.12 -6.56 -4.78
N CYS A 314 15.52 -7.51 -5.62
CA CYS A 314 16.60 -8.46 -5.33
C CYS A 314 17.99 -7.82 -5.38
N ASP A 315 18.14 -6.64 -6.00
CA ASP A 315 19.38 -5.88 -5.97
C ASP A 315 19.54 -5.20 -4.61
N THR A 316 19.98 -6.00 -3.64
CA THR A 316 20.08 -5.54 -2.26
C THR A 316 21.15 -4.47 -2.02
N VAL A 317 22.05 -4.29 -3.01
CA VAL A 317 23.14 -3.31 -3.00
C VAL A 317 22.63 -1.93 -3.41
N ASN A 318 21.80 -1.86 -4.46
CA ASN A 318 21.39 -0.58 -5.06
C ASN A 318 19.97 -0.14 -4.71
N VAL A 319 19.11 -1.03 -4.22
CA VAL A 319 17.72 -0.72 -3.85
C VAL A 319 17.56 -0.70 -2.33
N PRO A 320 17.88 0.40 -1.63
CA PRO A 320 17.84 0.42 -0.16
C PRO A 320 16.41 0.29 0.38
N MET A 321 16.27 -0.22 1.60
CA MET A 321 15.00 -0.24 2.32
C MET A 321 14.78 1.07 3.07
N MET A 322 13.53 1.43 3.31
CA MET A 322 13.11 2.67 3.97
C MET A 322 13.09 2.51 5.51
N ASN A 323 14.02 1.73 6.08
CA ASN A 323 14.04 1.34 7.50
C ASN A 323 14.07 2.55 8.46
N ASP A 324 14.78 3.59 8.07
CA ASP A 324 14.89 4.85 8.81
C ASP A 324 13.56 5.64 8.89
N LEU A 325 12.61 5.36 8.00
CA LEU A 325 11.28 5.94 7.99
C LEU A 325 10.22 5.04 8.65
N VAL A 326 10.34 3.72 8.52
CA VAL A 326 9.39 2.77 9.14
C VAL A 326 9.71 2.45 10.61
N GLY A 327 10.93 2.74 11.07
CA GLY A 327 11.34 2.51 12.46
C GLY A 327 11.75 1.06 12.75
N GLN A 328 12.34 0.39 11.77
CA GLN A 328 12.88 -0.98 11.88
C GLN A 328 14.41 -0.97 11.99
#